data_AF-A0A5A7MWQ6-F1
#
_entry.id   AF-A0A5A7MWQ6-F1
#
_cell.length_a   1.000
_cell.length_b   1.000
_cell.length_c   1.000
_cell.angle_alpha   90.00
_cell.angle_beta   90.00
_cell.angle_gamma   90.00
#
_symmetry.space_group_name_H-M   'P 1'
#
loop_
_entity.id
_entity.type
_entity.pdbx_description
1 polymer ?
#
loop_
_entity_poly.entity_id
_entity_poly.type
_entity_poly.pdbx_seq_one_letter_code
_entity_poly.pdbx_strand_id
1 'polypeptide(L)'
;MRNWISFPRLEGEASRQAHADFPEGAYEREMGKEGFFGPAAHLYHRHAPTDWVGFEGPLKPRAFDTNRFADYGPSPWDAKKLLSNAHVAVRFWSLDGAMDHLVRNGDGDELLFIHEGSGDLYCDFGHMPYRDGDYVVLPRGPCGGWTHSLPPA
;
A
#
# COMPACT_ATOMS: atom_id res chain seq x y z
N MET A 1 7.12 -21.82 -26.09
CA MET A 1 6.97 -21.93 -24.62
C MET A 1 8.33 -22.20 -24.02
N ARG A 2 8.75 -21.45 -22.99
CA ARG A 2 9.95 -21.81 -22.23
C ARG A 2 9.57 -23.00 -21.36
N ASN A 3 10.22 -24.14 -21.57
CA ASN A 3 10.08 -25.30 -20.70
C ASN A 3 10.82 -24.99 -19.39
N TRP A 4 10.09 -24.49 -18.40
CA TRP A 4 10.61 -24.29 -17.06
C TRP A 4 10.78 -25.64 -16.36
N ILE A 5 11.66 -25.69 -15.36
CA ILE A 5 11.85 -26.89 -14.53
C ILE A 5 10.51 -27.23 -13.88
N SER A 6 9.96 -28.41 -14.20
CA SER A 6 8.57 -28.78 -13.92
C SER A 6 8.35 -29.44 -12.56
N PHE A 7 9.43 -29.74 -11.82
CA PHE A 7 9.34 -30.36 -10.51
C PHE A 7 10.07 -29.49 -9.49
N PRO A 8 9.44 -29.20 -8.32
CA PRO A 8 10.15 -28.54 -7.24
C PRO A 8 11.32 -29.43 -6.82
N ARG A 9 12.54 -28.90 -6.93
CA ARG A 9 13.74 -29.57 -6.44
C ARG A 9 14.03 -29.00 -5.05
N LEU A 10 14.02 -29.87 -4.06
CA LEU A 10 14.43 -29.56 -2.69
C LEU A 10 15.75 -30.26 -2.42
N GLU A 11 16.72 -29.51 -1.91
CA GLU A 11 18.03 -30.01 -1.53
C GLU A 11 18.44 -29.40 -0.18
N GLY A 12 18.97 -30.22 0.73
CA GLY A 12 19.35 -29.79 2.07
C GLY A 12 18.18 -29.66 3.04
N GLU A 13 18.36 -28.83 4.07
CA GLU A 13 17.33 -28.47 5.05
C GLU A 13 16.54 -27.27 4.53
N ALA A 14 15.27 -27.50 4.17
CA ALA A 14 14.43 -26.51 3.51
C ALA A 14 12.95 -26.77 3.81
N SER A 15 12.14 -25.70 3.87
CA SER A 15 10.69 -25.83 4.00
C SER A 15 10.06 -26.36 2.71
N ARG A 16 8.96 -27.08 2.87
CA ARG A 16 8.09 -27.52 1.75
C ARG A 16 7.09 -26.44 1.33
N GLN A 17 6.89 -25.43 2.17
CA GLN A 17 6.00 -24.31 1.91
C GLN A 17 6.80 -23.01 1.95
N ALA A 18 6.68 -22.20 0.90
CA ALA A 18 7.28 -20.87 0.87
C ALA A 18 6.80 -20.02 2.05
N HIS A 19 7.70 -19.21 2.61
CA HIS A 19 7.41 -18.26 3.68
C HIS A 19 6.92 -18.86 5.00
N ALA A 20 7.09 -20.17 5.21
CA ALA A 20 6.68 -20.89 6.41
C ALA A 20 7.72 -21.92 6.82
N ASP A 21 7.73 -22.30 8.11
CA ASP A 21 8.52 -23.40 8.65
C ASP A 21 10.01 -23.37 8.27
N PHE A 22 10.62 -22.19 8.37
CA PHE A 22 12.02 -22.02 8.02
C PHE A 22 12.92 -22.87 8.92
N PRO A 23 14.05 -23.37 8.39
CA PRO A 23 15.11 -23.90 9.23
C PRO A 23 15.48 -22.92 10.35
N GLU A 24 15.75 -23.42 11.54
CA GLU A 24 15.98 -22.57 12.72
C GLU A 24 17.16 -21.61 12.48
N GLY A 25 16.92 -20.31 12.72
CA GLY A 25 17.93 -19.27 12.51
C GLY A 25 18.26 -18.95 11.04
N ALA A 26 17.51 -19.49 10.08
CA ALA A 26 17.68 -19.17 8.67
C ALA A 26 16.86 -17.95 8.24
N TYR A 27 17.38 -17.24 7.24
CA TYR A 27 16.71 -16.15 6.52
C TYR A 27 16.37 -16.62 5.11
N GLU A 28 15.09 -16.57 4.75
CA GLU A 28 14.65 -16.93 3.41
C GLU A 28 14.86 -15.76 2.44
N ARG A 29 15.29 -16.08 1.22
CA ARG A 29 15.27 -15.20 0.06
C ARG A 29 14.53 -15.87 -1.08
N GLU A 30 13.52 -15.19 -1.61
CA GLU A 30 12.88 -15.59 -2.84
C GLU A 30 13.61 -15.00 -4.06
N MET A 31 13.85 -15.83 -5.06
CA MET A 31 14.32 -15.45 -6.39
C MET A 31 13.29 -15.85 -7.44
N GLY A 32 12.39 -14.94 -7.78
CA GLY A 32 11.39 -15.11 -8.84
C GLY A 32 11.83 -14.61 -10.22
N LYS A 33 11.18 -15.10 -11.27
CA LYS A 33 11.18 -14.51 -12.61
C LYS A 33 9.77 -14.09 -13.02
N GLU A 34 9.67 -13.14 -13.95
CA GLU A 34 8.38 -12.64 -14.48
C GLU A 34 7.45 -12.12 -13.36
N GLY A 35 8.03 -11.43 -12.38
CA GLY A 35 7.30 -10.99 -11.19
C GLY A 35 6.85 -12.18 -10.36
N PHE A 36 5.53 -12.31 -10.19
CA PHE A 36 4.88 -13.38 -9.40
C PHE A 36 4.32 -14.53 -10.26
N PHE A 37 4.50 -14.48 -11.58
CA PHE A 37 3.88 -15.44 -12.52
C PHE A 37 4.86 -16.48 -13.05
N GLY A 38 6.17 -16.29 -12.86
CA GLY A 38 7.21 -17.22 -13.31
C GLY A 38 7.70 -18.15 -12.20
N PRO A 39 8.72 -18.99 -12.49
CA PRO A 39 9.30 -19.86 -11.49
C PRO A 39 10.04 -19.04 -10.42
N ALA A 40 10.00 -19.56 -9.19
CA ALA A 40 10.73 -19.02 -8.05
C ALA A 40 11.63 -20.08 -7.42
N ALA A 41 12.72 -19.64 -6.80
CA ALA A 41 13.54 -20.44 -5.92
C ALA A 41 13.57 -19.79 -4.53
N HIS A 42 13.40 -20.59 -3.48
CA HIS A 42 13.53 -20.17 -2.09
C HIS A 42 14.90 -20.62 -1.59
N LEU A 43 15.74 -19.65 -1.24
CA LEU A 43 17.12 -19.86 -0.78
C LEU A 43 17.19 -19.53 0.71
N TYR A 44 17.81 -20.41 1.49
CA TYR A 44 17.99 -20.22 2.93
C TYR A 44 19.41 -19.77 3.24
N HIS A 45 19.53 -18.68 3.99
CA HIS A 45 20.79 -18.05 4.35
C HIS A 45 21.00 -18.05 5.86
N ARG A 46 22.24 -18.18 6.32
CA ARG A 46 22.59 -18.04 7.76
C ARG A 46 22.60 -16.58 8.26
N HIS A 47 22.67 -15.63 7.33
CA HIS A 47 22.64 -14.20 7.61
C HIS A 47 21.59 -13.55 6.71
N ALA A 48 20.97 -12.47 7.18
CA ALA A 48 19.97 -11.74 6.42
C ALA A 48 20.59 -11.24 5.10
N PRO A 49 20.15 -11.74 3.93
CA PRO A 49 20.73 -11.37 2.65
C PRO A 49 20.29 -9.97 2.19
N THR A 50 19.27 -9.42 2.85
CA THR A 50 18.71 -8.08 2.61
C THR A 50 19.20 -7.05 3.62
N ASP A 51 20.11 -7.42 4.54
CA ASP A 51 20.74 -6.44 5.41
C ASP A 51 21.68 -5.55 4.61
N TRP A 52 21.67 -4.28 4.96
CA TRP A 52 22.41 -3.25 4.24
C TRP A 52 23.54 -2.74 5.11
N VAL A 53 24.76 -2.82 4.61
CA VAL A 53 25.95 -2.28 5.31
C VAL A 53 26.21 -0.81 4.98
N GLY A 54 25.63 -0.30 3.90
CA GLY A 54 25.80 1.09 3.46
C GLY A 54 25.01 1.40 2.19
N PHE A 55 24.64 2.67 2.02
CA PHE A 55 23.94 3.18 0.86
C PHE A 55 24.39 4.60 0.52
N GLU A 56 24.59 4.85 -0.76
CA GLU A 56 24.96 6.16 -1.28
C GLU A 56 24.06 6.55 -2.45
N GLY A 57 23.95 7.85 -2.69
CA GLY A 57 23.20 8.39 -3.81
C GLY A 57 21.70 8.62 -3.56
N PRO A 58 20.98 9.07 -4.61
CA PRO A 58 19.62 9.58 -4.49
C PRO A 58 18.56 8.50 -4.26
N LEU A 59 18.86 7.24 -4.58
CA LEU A 59 17.92 6.10 -4.52
C LEU A 59 18.03 5.27 -3.25
N LYS A 60 18.66 5.80 -2.20
CA LYS A 60 18.71 5.12 -0.89
C LYS A 60 17.31 4.88 -0.33
N PRO A 61 17.06 3.75 0.36
CA PRO A 61 15.77 3.49 0.98
C PRO A 61 15.38 4.59 1.95
N ARG A 62 14.08 4.85 2.04
CA ARG A 62 13.50 5.81 2.97
C ARG A 62 12.37 5.11 3.73
N ALA A 63 12.46 5.13 5.05
CA ALA A 63 11.34 4.81 5.91
C ALA A 63 10.55 6.11 6.14
N PHE A 64 9.30 6.14 5.68
CA PHE A 64 8.39 7.25 5.91
C PHE A 64 7.50 6.91 7.10
N ASP A 65 7.53 7.77 8.13
CA ASP A 65 6.65 7.66 9.29
C ASP A 65 5.52 8.68 9.14
N THR A 66 4.34 8.22 8.70
CA THR A 66 3.18 9.07 8.44
C THR A 66 2.53 9.59 9.72
N ASN A 67 2.84 9.02 10.89
CA ASN A 67 2.36 9.51 12.18
C ASN A 67 2.98 10.85 12.56
N ARG A 68 4.08 11.24 11.89
CA ARG A 68 4.78 12.50 12.14
C ARG A 68 4.30 13.65 11.25
N PHE A 69 3.36 13.40 10.36
CA PHE A 69 2.69 14.47 9.64
C PHE A 69 1.74 15.19 10.60
N ALA A 70 1.98 16.49 10.80
CA ALA A 70 1.02 17.38 11.45
C ALA A 70 0.07 17.96 10.41
N ASP A 71 -1.09 18.40 10.87
CA ASP A 71 -1.99 19.33 10.17
C ASP A 71 -2.38 18.87 8.76
N TYR A 72 -3.31 17.93 8.71
CA TYR A 72 -4.12 17.74 7.51
C TYR A 72 -5.21 18.80 7.50
N GLY A 73 -5.35 19.49 6.38
CA GLY A 73 -6.51 20.35 6.19
C GLY A 73 -7.77 19.52 5.91
N PRO A 74 -8.93 20.18 5.90
CA PRO A 74 -10.22 19.51 5.76
C PRO A 74 -10.41 18.93 4.36
N SER A 75 -9.51 19.15 3.40
CA SER A 75 -9.71 18.78 2.01
C SER A 75 -8.82 17.60 1.59
N PRO A 76 -9.29 16.71 0.69
CA PRO A 76 -8.42 15.71 0.05
C PRO A 76 -7.20 16.31 -0.66
N TRP A 77 -7.23 17.62 -0.96
CA TRP A 77 -6.11 18.35 -1.54
C TRP A 77 -4.98 18.62 -0.55
N ASP A 78 -5.25 18.53 0.75
CA ASP A 78 -4.26 18.68 1.82
C ASP A 78 -3.50 17.37 2.09
N ALA A 79 -3.89 16.29 1.42
CA ALA A 79 -3.24 14.98 1.47
C ALA A 79 -1.75 15.07 1.12
N LYS A 80 -0.90 14.51 1.97
CA LYS A 80 0.56 14.53 1.78
C LYS A 80 0.96 13.47 0.77
N LYS A 81 1.66 13.86 -0.29
CA LYS A 81 2.16 12.95 -1.32
C LYS A 81 3.37 12.17 -0.81
N LEU A 82 3.29 10.84 -0.87
CA LEU A 82 4.36 9.93 -0.44
C LEU A 82 5.23 9.49 -1.61
N LEU A 83 4.57 8.95 -2.64
CA LEU A 83 5.21 8.40 -3.83
C LEU A 83 4.46 8.89 -5.06
N SER A 84 5.16 9.11 -6.17
CA SER A 84 4.50 9.43 -7.43
C SER A 84 5.34 9.10 -8.65
N ASN A 85 4.64 8.83 -9.75
CA ASN A 85 5.19 8.84 -11.11
C ASN A 85 4.18 9.53 -12.05
N ALA A 86 4.36 9.41 -13.36
CA ALA A 86 3.49 10.03 -14.37
C ALA A 86 2.05 9.46 -14.42
N HIS A 87 1.78 8.34 -13.74
CA HIS A 87 0.51 7.61 -13.82
C HIS A 87 -0.21 7.51 -12.47
N VAL A 88 0.51 7.56 -11.36
CA VAL A 88 -0.06 7.38 -10.02
C VAL A 88 0.64 8.27 -8.99
N ALA A 89 -0.14 8.77 -8.04
CA ALA A 89 0.35 9.35 -6.81
C ALA A 89 -0.26 8.62 -5.62
N VAL A 90 0.59 8.15 -4.70
CA VAL A 90 0.17 7.62 -3.41
C VAL A 90 0.25 8.77 -2.40
N ARG A 91 -0.87 9.03 -1.74
CA ARG A 91 -0.99 10.12 -0.76
C ARG A 91 -1.52 9.55 0.56
N PHE A 92 -1.23 10.24 1.64
CA PHE A 92 -1.79 9.97 2.95
C PHE A 92 -2.56 11.20 3.43
N TRP A 93 -3.73 10.96 4.01
CA TRP A 93 -4.64 12.00 4.47
C TRP A 93 -5.38 11.51 5.70
N SER A 94 -5.70 12.44 6.60
CA SER A 94 -6.55 12.22 7.76
C SER A 94 -7.46 13.44 7.90
N LEU A 95 -8.65 13.22 8.46
CA LEU A 95 -9.66 14.23 8.72
C LEU A 95 -9.91 14.28 10.22
N ASP A 96 -9.97 15.47 10.79
CA ASP A 96 -10.38 15.72 12.17
C ASP A 96 -11.86 16.13 12.28
N GLY A 97 -12.54 16.33 11.14
CA GLY A 97 -13.93 16.73 11.07
C GLY A 97 -14.53 16.59 9.69
N ALA A 98 -15.81 16.94 9.57
CA ALA A 98 -16.51 16.96 8.29
C ALA A 98 -16.04 18.14 7.42
N MET A 99 -15.99 17.90 6.11
CA MET A 99 -15.75 18.94 5.12
C MET A 99 -16.87 20.00 5.12
N ASP A 100 -16.49 21.26 4.91
CA ASP A 100 -17.40 22.39 4.76
C ASP A 100 -17.71 22.74 3.29
N HIS A 101 -17.06 22.07 2.33
CA HIS A 101 -17.25 22.26 0.90
C HIS A 101 -17.10 20.95 0.12
N LEU A 102 -17.59 20.94 -1.13
CA LEU A 102 -17.39 19.84 -2.07
C LEU A 102 -16.17 20.11 -2.94
N VAL A 103 -15.48 19.05 -3.33
CA VAL A 103 -14.32 19.09 -4.22
C VAL A 103 -14.50 18.17 -5.40
N ARG A 104 -13.74 18.40 -6.48
CA ARG A 104 -13.77 17.58 -7.69
C ARG A 104 -12.35 17.31 -8.18
N ASN A 105 -12.01 16.04 -8.38
CA ASN A 105 -10.76 15.67 -9.03
C ASN A 105 -10.89 15.73 -10.56
N GLY A 106 -10.14 16.63 -11.20
CA GLY A 106 -10.08 16.74 -12.65
C GLY A 106 -8.98 15.90 -13.31
N ASP A 107 -8.01 15.41 -12.54
CA ASP A 107 -6.75 14.85 -13.03
C ASP A 107 -6.82 13.33 -13.25
N GLY A 108 -7.54 12.61 -12.40
CA GLY A 108 -7.65 11.16 -12.48
C GLY A 108 -8.69 10.57 -11.54
N ASP A 109 -8.84 9.26 -11.60
CA ASP A 109 -9.66 8.49 -10.67
C ASP A 109 -8.95 8.43 -9.30
N GLU A 110 -9.72 8.41 -8.21
CA GLU A 110 -9.22 8.22 -6.86
C GLU A 110 -9.62 6.85 -6.31
N LEU A 111 -8.65 6.12 -5.78
CA LEU A 111 -8.88 4.94 -4.97
C LEU A 111 -8.48 5.28 -3.53
N LEU A 112 -9.47 5.33 -2.66
CA LEU A 112 -9.27 5.55 -1.23
C LEU A 112 -9.33 4.22 -0.51
N PHE A 113 -8.34 3.97 0.35
CA PHE A 113 -8.40 2.92 1.35
C PHE A 113 -8.60 3.58 2.71
N ILE A 114 -9.67 3.21 3.40
CA ILE A 114 -9.99 3.77 4.71
C ILE A 114 -9.24 2.96 5.77
N HIS A 115 -8.16 3.52 6.28
CA HIS A 115 -7.32 2.84 7.27
C HIS A 115 -7.99 2.79 8.66
N GLU A 116 -8.62 3.89 9.07
CA GLU A 116 -9.22 4.05 10.39
C GLU A 116 -10.40 5.03 10.32
N GLY A 117 -11.44 4.75 11.10
CA GLY A 117 -12.62 5.61 11.25
C GLY A 117 -13.76 5.28 10.29
N SER A 118 -14.83 6.06 10.39
CA SER A 118 -16.02 5.95 9.53
C SER A 118 -16.55 7.32 9.14
N GLY A 119 -17.50 7.35 8.22
CA GLY A 119 -18.12 8.58 7.78
C GLY A 119 -19.07 8.38 6.61
N ASP A 120 -19.43 9.50 5.98
CA ASP A 120 -20.32 9.55 4.84
C ASP A 120 -19.62 10.27 3.68
N LEU A 121 -19.67 9.64 2.51
CA LEU A 121 -19.31 10.26 1.25
C LEU A 121 -20.59 10.78 0.59
N TYR A 122 -20.59 12.07 0.26
CA TYR A 122 -21.60 12.69 -0.58
C TYR A 122 -20.98 13.03 -1.93
N CYS A 123 -21.57 12.58 -3.02
CA CYS A 123 -21.12 12.91 -4.37
C CYS A 123 -22.29 13.03 -5.35
N ASP A 124 -22.00 13.36 -6.61
CA ASP A 124 -23.01 13.47 -7.68
C ASP A 124 -23.83 12.18 -7.88
N PHE A 125 -23.31 11.02 -7.46
CA PHE A 125 -24.01 9.73 -7.56
C PHE A 125 -24.85 9.39 -6.32
N GLY A 126 -24.84 10.25 -5.30
CA GLY A 126 -25.60 10.09 -4.08
C GLY A 126 -24.71 10.00 -2.84
N HIS A 127 -25.25 9.33 -1.83
CA HIS A 127 -24.67 9.19 -0.51
C HIS A 127 -24.25 7.74 -0.25
N MET A 128 -23.07 7.56 0.32
CA MET A 128 -22.54 6.25 0.68
C MET A 128 -21.80 6.32 2.02
N PRO A 129 -22.21 5.55 3.05
CA PRO A 129 -21.42 5.41 4.26
C PRO A 129 -20.16 4.58 3.99
N TYR A 130 -19.08 4.86 4.71
CA TYR A 130 -17.82 4.13 4.65
C TYR A 130 -17.27 3.89 6.05
N ARG A 131 -16.38 2.90 6.19
CA ARG A 131 -15.66 2.61 7.43
C ARG A 131 -14.29 2.00 7.17
N ASP A 132 -13.53 1.78 8.24
CA ASP A 132 -12.23 1.14 8.20
C ASP A 132 -12.26 -0.20 7.45
N GLY A 133 -11.22 -0.43 6.65
CA GLY A 133 -11.10 -1.59 5.77
C GLY A 133 -11.77 -1.44 4.40
N ASP A 134 -12.62 -0.43 4.19
CA ASP A 134 -13.28 -0.20 2.91
C ASP A 134 -12.32 0.37 1.86
N TYR A 135 -12.62 0.03 0.60
CA TYR A 135 -12.05 0.68 -0.58
C TYR A 135 -13.15 1.45 -1.31
N VAL A 136 -12.89 2.73 -1.57
CA VAL A 136 -13.81 3.62 -2.30
C VAL A 136 -13.16 4.07 -3.60
N VAL A 137 -13.81 3.81 -4.72
CA VAL A 137 -13.38 4.29 -6.04
C VAL A 137 -14.25 5.49 -6.43
N LEU A 138 -13.61 6.64 -6.62
CA LEU A 138 -14.22 7.83 -7.20
C LEU A 138 -13.66 8.04 -8.61
N PRO A 139 -14.48 7.93 -9.66
CA PRO A 139 -14.03 8.25 -11.02
C PRO A 139 -13.57 9.71 -11.13
N ARG A 140 -12.83 10.05 -12.18
CA ARG A 140 -12.43 11.42 -12.49
C ARG A 140 -13.66 12.28 -12.84
N GLY A 141 -13.84 13.40 -12.15
CA GLY A 141 -14.83 14.42 -12.49
C GLY A 141 -16.12 14.54 -11.66
N PRO A 142 -16.61 13.56 -10.88
CA PRO A 142 -17.67 13.82 -9.90
C PRO A 142 -17.20 14.81 -8.84
N CYS A 143 -18.12 15.69 -8.41
CA CYS A 143 -17.96 16.48 -7.20
C CYS A 143 -18.32 15.62 -5.97
N GLY A 144 -17.60 15.78 -4.86
CA GLY A 144 -17.94 15.12 -3.60
C GLY A 144 -17.29 15.73 -2.36
N GLY A 145 -17.78 15.33 -1.20
CA GLY A 145 -17.31 15.74 0.12
C GLY A 145 -17.46 14.63 1.13
N TRP A 146 -16.64 14.67 2.17
CA TRP A 146 -16.48 13.63 3.17
C TRP A 146 -16.89 14.15 4.54
N THR A 147 -17.64 13.35 5.29
CA THR A 147 -17.83 13.55 6.73
C THR A 147 -16.97 12.56 7.49
N HIS A 148 -16.65 12.90 8.73
CA HIS A 148 -16.00 12.01 9.67
C HIS A 148 -16.96 11.75 10.84
N SER A 149 -17.19 10.48 11.14
CA SER A 149 -17.84 10.03 12.36
C SER A 149 -16.83 9.21 13.15
N LEU A 150 -16.40 9.74 14.30
CA LEU A 150 -15.69 8.92 15.28
C LEU A 150 -16.66 7.84 15.78
N PRO A 151 -16.23 6.57 15.91
CA PRO A 151 -17.02 5.61 16.66
C PRO A 151 -17.20 6.13 18.10
N PRO A 152 -18.36 5.91 18.75
CA PRO A 152 -18.50 6.23 20.17
C PRO A 152 -17.45 5.45 20.97
N ALA A 153 -16.74 6.18 21.84
CA ALA A 153 -15.76 5.64 22.77
C ALA A 153 -16.34 4.58 23.72
#